data_AF-A0A7S3AXZ3-F1
#
_entry.id   AF-A0A7S3AXZ3-F1
#
_cell.length_a   1.000
_cell.length_b   1.000
_cell.length_c   1.000
_cell.angle_alpha   90.00
_cell.angle_beta   90.00
_cell.angle_gamma   90.00
#
_symmetry.space_group_name_H-M   'P 1'
#
loop_
_entity.id
_entity.type
_entity.pdbx_description
1 polymer ?
#
loop_
_entity_poly.entity_id
_entity_poly.type
_entity_poly.pdbx_seq_one_letter_code
_entity_poly.pdbx_strand_id
1 'polypeptide(L)'
;LTKIKDGDWTEAMAQLAGLEHQLLKLPSEVLAQLTRTEHRAFEKELSETIATLQEASCLDAVGRKAAVGSVQAALADLNGLKRKLSDMRSREAAQTGVCRKRIQHFCEPTTAPRKSEVGNADGHDGDGLVQRGDNRVGSAKVHLRTYRLMADYLYKRGWENSAGQLAASMGIKEQVCESQLLEARALSRTLRARSTSTVLEWCGRNRSKLKKVQSTLEVRLRVQEVITLLQQGESNAALAYARSQLIPPPPGLDPALLRNTMAAIALGPKTQVPCVAQLFDEAHWEAFALQFERDHAASFSISQAAPFVCAIGAGLCVLRTSACSSPK
;
A
#
# COMPACT_ATOMS: atom_id res chain seq x y z
N LEU A 1 -19.84 -1.08 17.19
CA LEU A 1 -20.70 0.03 16.69
C LEU A 1 -21.82 0.42 17.67
N THR A 2 -21.88 -0.13 18.88
CA THR A 2 -22.85 0.27 19.90
C THR A 2 -22.21 1.22 20.90
N LYS A 3 -22.81 2.40 21.08
CA LYS A 3 -22.43 3.54 21.94
C LYS A 3 -21.49 4.56 21.29
N ILE A 4 -21.95 5.18 20.21
CA ILE A 4 -21.61 6.58 19.95
C ILE A 4 -22.73 7.38 20.62
N LYS A 5 -22.43 8.06 21.73
CA LYS A 5 -23.38 8.95 22.41
C LYS A 5 -23.45 10.27 21.63
N ASP A 6 -24.62 10.92 21.66
CA ASP A 6 -24.85 12.22 21.03
C ASP A 6 -23.79 13.24 21.48
N GLY A 7 -22.90 13.63 20.56
CA GLY A 7 -21.76 14.54 20.81
C GLY A 7 -20.47 14.19 20.04
N ASP A 8 -20.33 12.95 19.58
CA ASP A 8 -19.10 12.40 18.98
C ASP A 8 -18.89 12.70 17.49
N TRP A 9 -19.70 13.56 16.88
CA TRP A 9 -19.64 13.80 15.43
C TRP A 9 -18.34 14.46 14.99
N THR A 10 -17.75 15.30 15.84
CA THR A 10 -16.42 15.88 15.62
C THR A 10 -15.34 14.82 15.62
N GLU A 11 -15.45 13.81 16.50
CA GLU A 11 -14.54 12.68 16.54
C GLU A 11 -14.72 11.77 15.33
N ALA A 12 -15.95 11.46 14.92
CA ALA A 12 -16.23 10.68 13.71
C ALA A 12 -15.76 11.40 12.42
N MET A 13 -15.90 12.71 12.36
CA MET A 13 -15.42 13.52 11.23
C MET A 13 -13.89 13.69 11.25
N ALA A 14 -13.28 13.83 12.43
CA ALA A 14 -11.83 13.83 12.59
C ALA A 14 -11.23 12.45 12.24
N GLN A 15 -11.91 11.37 12.60
CA GLN A 15 -11.58 10.01 12.20
C GLN A 15 -11.70 9.87 10.67
N LEU A 16 -12.76 10.37 10.03
CA LEU A 16 -12.89 10.38 8.56
C LEU A 16 -11.78 11.18 7.87
N ALA A 17 -11.39 12.34 8.40
CA ALA A 17 -10.25 13.10 7.89
C ALA A 17 -8.91 12.35 8.09
N GLY A 18 -8.73 11.69 9.23
CA GLY A 18 -7.59 10.81 9.49
C GLY A 18 -7.53 9.60 8.54
N LEU A 19 -8.68 9.06 8.17
CA LEU A 19 -8.82 7.95 7.22
C LEU A 19 -8.50 8.37 5.77
N GLU A 20 -8.51 9.66 5.48
CA GLU A 20 -8.17 10.23 4.18
C GLU A 20 -6.72 10.70 4.08
N HIS A 21 -5.98 10.67 5.18
CA HIS A 21 -4.55 10.92 5.21
C HIS A 21 -3.79 10.07 4.18
N GLN A 22 -4.24 8.83 3.95
CA GLN A 22 -3.69 7.91 2.95
C GLN A 22 -3.69 8.48 1.52
N LEU A 23 -4.63 9.38 1.19
CA LEU A 23 -4.71 10.00 -0.14
C LEU A 23 -3.42 10.77 -0.45
N LEU A 24 -2.92 11.53 0.53
CA LEU A 24 -1.78 12.43 0.36
C LEU A 24 -0.46 11.80 0.85
N LYS A 25 -0.53 10.94 1.87
CA LYS A 25 0.66 10.32 2.46
C LYS A 25 1.30 9.27 1.56
N LEU A 26 0.50 8.35 1.01
CA LEU A 26 1.02 7.31 0.13
C LEU A 26 1.80 7.87 -1.09
N PRO A 27 1.26 8.80 -1.90
CA PRO A 27 1.94 9.25 -3.11
C PRO A 27 3.21 10.07 -2.79
N SER A 28 3.24 10.77 -1.65
CA SER A 28 4.44 11.49 -1.18
C SER A 28 5.53 10.54 -0.67
N GLU A 29 5.15 9.43 -0.02
CA GLU A 29 6.10 8.37 0.37
C GLU A 29 6.67 7.65 -0.85
N VAL A 30 5.84 7.34 -1.85
CA VAL A 30 6.29 6.73 -3.12
C VAL A 30 7.24 7.68 -3.84
N LEU A 31 6.91 8.97 -3.92
CA LEU A 31 7.79 9.97 -4.53
C LEU A 31 9.13 10.05 -3.80
N ALA A 32 9.12 10.17 -2.46
CA ALA A 32 10.34 10.25 -1.67
C ALA A 32 11.20 8.98 -1.75
N GLN A 33 10.58 7.80 -1.89
CA GLN A 33 11.30 6.56 -2.11
C GLN A 33 11.94 6.55 -3.50
N LEU A 34 11.17 6.90 -4.53
CA LEU A 34 11.60 6.93 -5.92
C LEU A 34 12.79 7.89 -6.10
N THR A 35 12.71 9.12 -5.59
CA THR A 35 13.82 10.08 -5.69
C THR A 35 15.08 9.58 -4.99
N ARG A 36 14.96 8.98 -3.79
CA ARG A 36 16.13 8.41 -3.08
C ARG A 36 16.78 7.25 -3.84
N THR A 37 15.98 6.37 -4.44
CA THR A 37 16.51 5.22 -5.17
C THR A 37 17.13 5.63 -6.50
N GLU A 38 16.46 6.52 -7.22
CA GLU A 38 16.92 7.01 -8.53
C GLU A 38 18.17 7.88 -8.37
N HIS A 39 18.23 8.73 -7.34
CA HIS A 39 19.42 9.53 -7.06
C HIS A 39 20.65 8.68 -6.72
N ARG A 40 20.49 7.62 -5.90
CA ARG A 40 21.59 6.69 -5.61
C ARG A 40 22.07 5.91 -6.83
N ALA A 41 21.14 5.49 -7.69
CA ALA A 41 21.50 4.81 -8.93
C ALA A 41 22.25 5.76 -9.86
N PHE A 42 21.78 7.01 -9.97
CA PHE A 42 22.45 8.07 -10.73
C PHE A 42 23.86 8.37 -10.22
N GLU A 43 24.05 8.57 -8.91
CA GLU A 43 25.39 8.85 -8.34
C GLU A 43 26.38 7.72 -8.63
N LYS A 44 25.92 6.47 -8.54
CA LYS A 44 26.75 5.30 -8.86
C LYS A 44 27.18 5.32 -10.33
N GLU A 45 26.23 5.46 -11.26
CA GLU A 45 26.55 5.50 -12.68
C GLU A 45 27.41 6.70 -13.06
N LEU A 46 27.15 7.86 -12.46
CA LEU A 46 27.98 9.05 -12.64
C LEU A 46 29.43 8.78 -12.21
N SER A 47 29.64 8.16 -11.04
CA SER A 47 30.97 7.80 -10.56
C SER A 47 31.70 6.82 -11.49
N GLU A 48 30.98 5.83 -12.05
CA GLU A 48 31.50 4.89 -13.03
C GLU A 48 31.91 5.61 -14.32
N THR A 49 31.06 6.48 -14.85
CA THR A 49 31.40 7.26 -16.06
C THR A 49 32.59 8.19 -15.84
N ILE A 50 32.71 8.82 -14.66
CA ILE A 50 33.88 9.67 -14.32
C ILE A 50 35.16 8.83 -14.28
N ALA A 51 35.11 7.60 -13.72
CA ALA A 51 36.26 6.71 -13.70
C ALA A 51 36.71 6.33 -15.13
N THR A 52 35.77 5.96 -16.01
CA THR A 52 36.10 5.65 -17.42
C THR A 52 36.70 6.84 -18.16
N LEU A 53 36.23 8.07 -17.88
CA LEU A 53 36.78 9.31 -18.44
C LEU A 53 38.18 9.62 -17.90
N GLN A 54 38.43 9.36 -16.61
CA GLN A 54 39.76 9.52 -16.02
C GLN A 54 40.75 8.52 -16.61
N GLU A 55 40.36 7.26 -16.77
CA GLU A 55 41.16 6.24 -17.45
C GLU A 55 41.47 6.63 -18.90
N ALA A 56 40.48 7.17 -19.63
CA ALA A 56 40.67 7.70 -20.98
C ALA A 56 41.67 8.85 -21.04
N SER A 57 41.69 9.71 -20.01
CA SER A 57 42.58 10.87 -19.91
C SER A 57 44.05 10.52 -19.62
N CYS A 58 44.30 9.34 -19.05
CA CYS A 58 45.64 8.84 -18.71
C CYS A 58 46.33 8.09 -19.86
N LEU A 59 45.68 7.93 -21.02
CA LEU A 59 46.26 7.26 -22.18
C LEU A 59 47.23 8.18 -22.93
N ASP A 60 48.52 7.86 -22.92
CA ASP A 60 49.54 8.57 -23.69
C ASP A 60 49.34 8.45 -25.22
N ALA A 61 49.77 9.47 -25.96
CA ALA A 61 49.60 9.66 -27.41
C ALA A 61 50.13 8.51 -28.31
N VAL A 62 50.84 7.54 -27.74
CA VAL A 62 51.44 6.38 -28.43
C VAL A 62 50.36 5.41 -28.96
N GLY A 63 49.16 5.41 -28.37
CA GLY A 63 48.06 4.51 -28.72
C GLY A 63 46.85 5.21 -29.35
N ARG A 64 47.01 5.94 -30.47
CA ARG A 64 45.92 6.71 -31.12
C ARG A 64 44.61 5.92 -31.34
N LYS A 65 44.69 4.62 -31.69
CA LYS A 65 43.52 3.72 -31.80
C LYS A 65 42.88 3.38 -30.46
N ALA A 66 43.68 3.19 -29.41
CA ALA A 66 43.21 2.90 -28.06
C ALA A 66 42.54 4.12 -27.41
N ALA A 67 43.10 5.31 -27.61
CA ALA A 67 42.49 6.58 -27.19
C ALA A 67 41.13 6.82 -27.87
N VAL A 68 41.03 6.57 -29.19
CA VAL A 68 39.76 6.69 -29.91
C VAL A 68 38.72 5.67 -29.41
N GLY A 69 39.12 4.42 -29.16
CA GLY A 69 38.22 3.40 -28.59
C GLY A 69 37.73 3.74 -27.18
N SER A 70 38.60 4.30 -26.34
CA SER A 70 38.26 4.75 -24.98
C SER A 70 37.29 5.94 -24.98
N VAL A 71 37.50 6.93 -25.87
CA VAL A 71 36.56 8.05 -26.06
C VAL A 71 35.20 7.56 -26.60
N GLN A 72 35.20 6.57 -27.49
CA GLN A 72 33.96 5.95 -27.99
C GLN A 72 33.20 5.21 -26.89
N ALA A 73 33.91 4.49 -26.00
CA ALA A 73 33.31 3.83 -24.84
C ALA A 73 32.71 4.86 -23.86
N ALA A 74 33.45 5.91 -23.50
CA ALA A 74 32.95 6.98 -22.65
C ALA A 74 31.74 7.71 -23.27
N LEU A 75 31.73 7.92 -24.59
CA LEU A 75 30.58 8.48 -25.29
C LEU A 75 29.37 7.54 -25.26
N ALA A 76 29.58 6.23 -25.37
CA ALA A 76 28.51 5.23 -25.23
C ALA A 76 27.92 5.25 -23.81
N ASP A 77 28.77 5.32 -22.78
CA ASP A 77 28.36 5.39 -21.38
C ASP A 77 27.59 6.68 -21.06
N LEU A 78 28.07 7.83 -21.54
CA LEU A 78 27.36 9.11 -21.40
C LEU A 78 26.00 9.10 -22.11
N ASN A 79 25.90 8.49 -23.30
CA ASN A 79 24.62 8.33 -23.99
C ASN A 79 23.69 7.36 -23.24
N GLY A 80 24.24 6.31 -22.64
CA GLY A 80 23.50 5.40 -21.75
C GLY A 80 22.96 6.12 -20.53
N LEU A 81 23.79 6.89 -19.83
CA LEU A 81 23.42 7.70 -18.68
C LEU A 81 22.36 8.74 -19.05
N LYS A 82 22.48 9.40 -20.20
CA LYS A 82 21.47 10.34 -20.71
C LYS A 82 20.10 9.69 -20.89
N ARG A 83 20.05 8.48 -21.46
CA ARG A 83 18.78 7.73 -21.63
C ARG A 83 18.17 7.35 -20.28
N LYS A 84 18.98 6.85 -19.36
CA LYS A 84 18.52 6.49 -18.00
C LYS A 84 18.02 7.71 -17.22
N LEU A 85 18.71 8.85 -17.33
CA LEU A 85 18.27 10.13 -16.77
C LEU A 85 16.91 10.58 -17.34
N SER A 86 16.69 10.44 -18.65
CA SER A 86 15.38 10.76 -19.22
C SER A 86 14.28 9.84 -18.69
N ASP A 87 14.58 8.55 -18.49
CA ASP A 87 13.62 7.58 -17.95
C ASP A 87 13.29 7.84 -16.48
N MET A 88 14.30 8.18 -15.66
CA MET A 88 14.12 8.58 -14.25
C MET A 88 13.29 9.86 -14.16
N ARG A 89 13.63 10.90 -14.95
CA ARG A 89 12.86 12.14 -15.03
C ARG A 89 11.41 11.90 -15.43
N SER A 90 11.16 11.01 -16.39
CA SER A 90 9.79 10.66 -16.82
C SER A 90 9.00 9.99 -15.70
N ARG A 91 9.63 9.10 -14.91
CA ARG A 91 9.01 8.43 -13.76
C ARG A 91 8.71 9.39 -12.62
N GLU A 92 9.65 10.28 -12.28
CA GLU A 92 9.43 11.35 -11.32
C GLU A 92 8.30 12.30 -11.76
N ALA A 93 8.27 12.68 -13.04
CA ALA A 93 7.21 13.53 -13.60
C ALA A 93 5.83 12.86 -13.52
N ALA A 94 5.74 11.54 -13.79
CA ALA A 94 4.51 10.79 -13.63
C ALA A 94 4.03 10.78 -12.16
N GLN A 95 4.92 10.49 -11.22
CA GLN A 95 4.57 10.42 -9.80
C GLN A 95 4.21 11.81 -9.22
N THR A 96 4.91 12.87 -9.63
CA THR A 96 4.54 14.25 -9.26
C THR A 96 3.21 14.66 -9.87
N GLY A 97 2.88 14.18 -11.06
CA GLY A 97 1.55 14.29 -11.68
C GLY A 97 0.46 13.67 -10.80
N VAL A 98 0.68 12.45 -10.29
CA VAL A 98 -0.24 11.77 -9.36
C VAL A 98 -0.42 12.57 -8.07
N CYS A 99 0.68 13.06 -7.46
CA CYS A 99 0.62 13.92 -6.28
C CYS A 99 -0.23 15.17 -6.55
N ARG A 100 -0.02 15.83 -7.69
CA ARG A 100 -0.76 17.04 -8.09
C ARG A 100 -2.25 16.76 -8.24
N LYS A 101 -2.64 15.69 -8.94
CA LYS A 101 -4.07 15.34 -9.12
C LYS A 101 -4.74 14.95 -7.81
N ARG A 102 -4.03 14.28 -6.90
CA ARG A 102 -4.54 13.95 -5.56
C ARG A 102 -4.71 15.19 -4.68
N ILE A 103 -3.78 16.15 -4.74
CA ILE A 103 -3.92 17.44 -4.05
C ILE A 103 -5.07 18.25 -4.65
N GLN A 104 -5.18 18.31 -5.97
CA GLN A 104 -6.31 18.98 -6.64
C GLN A 104 -7.64 18.38 -6.20
N HIS A 105 -7.76 17.05 -6.22
CA HIS A 105 -8.95 16.34 -5.76
C HIS A 105 -9.26 16.59 -4.27
N PHE A 106 -8.24 16.78 -3.44
CA PHE A 106 -8.42 17.10 -2.01
C PHE A 106 -8.81 18.56 -1.76
N CYS A 107 -8.21 19.50 -2.49
CA CYS A 107 -8.44 20.93 -2.35
C CYS A 107 -9.70 21.43 -3.07
N GLU A 108 -10.28 20.60 -3.95
CA GLU A 108 -11.57 20.90 -4.56
C GLU A 108 -12.63 21.09 -3.47
N PRO A 109 -13.26 22.28 -3.36
CA PRO A 109 -14.09 22.63 -2.22
C PRO A 109 -15.28 21.67 -2.11
N THR A 110 -15.36 20.98 -0.97
CA THR A 110 -16.44 20.06 -0.60
C THR A 110 -17.71 20.80 -0.15
N THR A 111 -17.75 22.13 -0.26
CA THR A 111 -18.87 22.94 0.19
C THR A 111 -20.04 22.78 -0.77
N ALA A 112 -21.04 22.02 -0.36
CA ALA A 112 -22.40 22.28 -0.80
C ALA A 112 -22.69 23.76 -0.54
N PRO A 113 -23.35 24.49 -1.47
CA PRO A 113 -23.78 25.85 -1.18
C PRO A 113 -24.67 25.78 0.06
N ARG A 114 -24.20 26.33 1.19
CA ARG A 114 -25.09 26.66 2.30
C ARG A 114 -26.10 27.63 1.71
N LYS A 115 -27.39 27.29 1.75
CA LYS A 115 -28.46 28.29 1.60
C LYS A 115 -28.29 29.29 2.74
N SER A 116 -27.51 30.33 2.52
CA SER A 116 -27.56 31.55 3.34
C SER A 116 -28.66 32.41 2.74
N GLU A 117 -29.88 32.21 3.19
CA GLU A 117 -30.98 33.17 3.06
C GLU A 117 -32.00 32.82 4.16
N VAL A 118 -31.71 33.29 5.37
CA VAL A 118 -32.76 33.65 6.32
C VAL A 118 -33.21 35.05 5.88
N GLY A 119 -34.02 35.10 4.84
CA GLY A 119 -34.84 36.25 4.52
C GLY A 119 -36.20 36.01 5.15
N ASN A 120 -36.55 36.82 6.15
CA ASN A 120 -37.93 36.93 6.62
C ASN A 120 -38.85 37.23 5.43
N ALA A 121 -39.88 36.42 5.24
CA ALA A 121 -41.07 36.83 4.51
C ALA A 121 -42.27 36.00 5.00
N ASP A 122 -43.17 36.70 5.66
CA ASP A 122 -44.52 36.26 5.98
C ASP A 122 -45.32 35.91 4.71
N GLY A 123 -46.22 34.93 4.81
CA GLY A 123 -47.48 34.94 4.06
C GLY A 123 -47.65 33.98 2.86
N HIS A 124 -48.61 33.07 3.06
CA HIS A 124 -49.63 32.56 2.13
C HIS A 124 -49.34 31.46 1.09
N ASP A 125 -50.39 30.63 0.97
CA ASP A 125 -50.55 29.38 0.24
C ASP A 125 -50.32 29.46 -1.27
N GLY A 126 -49.86 28.34 -1.86
CA GLY A 126 -49.81 28.17 -3.31
C GLY A 126 -49.13 26.86 -3.72
N ASP A 127 -49.96 25.88 -4.08
CA ASP A 127 -49.61 24.68 -4.83
C ASP A 127 -48.74 25.04 -6.06
N GLY A 128 -47.51 24.52 -6.09
CA GLY A 128 -46.50 24.93 -7.05
C GLY A 128 -45.42 23.86 -7.16
N LEU A 129 -45.57 23.01 -8.17
CA LEU A 129 -44.60 22.04 -8.67
C LEU A 129 -43.17 22.60 -8.62
N VAL A 130 -42.39 22.16 -7.62
CA VAL A 130 -41.01 22.60 -7.41
C VAL A 130 -40.18 22.21 -8.64
N GLN A 131 -39.93 23.20 -9.50
CA GLN A 131 -38.93 23.09 -10.55
C GLN A 131 -37.58 22.79 -9.89
N ARG A 132 -37.10 21.58 -10.15
CA ARG A 132 -35.83 21.03 -9.70
C ARG A 132 -34.68 21.79 -10.37
N GLY A 133 -34.38 22.99 -9.87
CA GLY A 133 -33.24 23.80 -10.27
C GLY A 133 -31.93 23.03 -10.10
N ASP A 134 -31.07 23.13 -11.11
CA ASP A 134 -29.87 22.33 -11.32
C ASP A 134 -28.82 22.45 -10.19
N ASN A 135 -28.96 21.61 -9.17
CA ASN A 135 -27.93 21.34 -8.16
C ASN A 135 -26.80 20.38 -8.67
N ARG A 136 -26.71 20.14 -9.98
CA ARG A 136 -25.87 19.05 -10.55
C ARG A 136 -24.38 19.25 -10.28
N VAL A 137 -23.90 20.49 -10.28
CA VAL A 137 -22.46 20.79 -10.13
C VAL A 137 -21.98 20.59 -8.69
N GLY A 138 -22.83 20.81 -7.68
CA GLY A 138 -22.52 20.51 -6.27
C GLY A 138 -22.66 19.02 -5.94
N SER A 139 -23.64 18.35 -6.55
CA SER A 139 -23.88 16.92 -6.37
C SER A 139 -22.75 16.07 -6.96
N ALA A 140 -22.29 16.35 -8.19
CA ALA A 140 -21.21 15.61 -8.84
C ALA A 140 -19.88 15.56 -8.03
N LYS A 141 -19.62 16.57 -7.18
CA LYS A 141 -18.37 16.75 -6.44
C LYS A 141 -18.30 15.95 -5.13
N VAL A 142 -19.39 15.89 -4.37
CA VAL A 142 -19.54 14.99 -3.21
C VAL A 142 -19.54 13.52 -3.66
N HIS A 143 -20.08 13.27 -4.86
CA HIS A 143 -20.05 11.95 -5.48
C HIS A 143 -18.64 11.48 -5.80
N LEU A 144 -17.72 12.36 -6.23
CA LEU A 144 -16.36 11.95 -6.61
C LEU A 144 -15.53 11.41 -5.43
N ARG A 145 -15.61 12.10 -4.27
CA ARG A 145 -15.01 11.61 -3.01
C ARG A 145 -15.58 10.24 -2.63
N THR A 146 -16.90 10.11 -2.74
CA THR A 146 -17.63 8.87 -2.41
C THR A 146 -17.25 7.74 -3.36
N TYR A 147 -17.17 7.99 -4.67
CA TYR A 147 -16.77 7.01 -5.67
C TYR A 147 -15.33 6.56 -5.49
N ARG A 148 -14.41 7.44 -5.08
CA ARG A 148 -13.05 7.05 -4.69
C ARG A 148 -13.04 6.12 -3.50
N LEU A 149 -13.76 6.48 -2.42
CA LEU A 149 -13.86 5.61 -1.23
C LEU A 149 -14.49 4.26 -1.58
N MET A 150 -15.50 4.27 -2.45
CA MET A 150 -16.14 3.05 -2.97
C MET A 150 -15.14 2.22 -3.77
N ALA A 151 -14.39 2.81 -4.71
CA ALA A 151 -13.38 2.12 -5.50
C ALA A 151 -12.30 1.47 -4.61
N ASP A 152 -11.77 2.19 -3.62
CA ASP A 152 -10.83 1.64 -2.63
C ASP A 152 -11.45 0.45 -1.86
N TYR A 153 -12.72 0.55 -1.49
CA TYR A 153 -13.45 -0.54 -0.84
C TYR A 153 -13.63 -1.76 -1.75
N LEU A 154 -14.01 -1.56 -3.01
CA LEU A 154 -14.18 -2.62 -3.99
C LEU A 154 -12.85 -3.35 -4.24
N TYR A 155 -11.73 -2.63 -4.37
CA TYR A 155 -10.40 -3.22 -4.49
C TYR A 155 -10.02 -4.05 -3.26
N LYS A 156 -10.25 -3.52 -2.05
CA LYS A 156 -10.00 -4.27 -0.79
C LYS A 156 -10.83 -5.56 -0.71
N ARG A 157 -12.10 -5.52 -1.14
CA ARG A 157 -12.99 -6.70 -1.15
C ARG A 157 -12.68 -7.68 -2.28
N GLY A 158 -12.06 -7.21 -3.36
CA GLY A 158 -11.64 -8.04 -4.48
C GLY A 158 -12.44 -7.96 -5.74
N TRP A 159 -13.33 -6.98 -5.82
CA TRP A 159 -14.10 -6.72 -7.02
C TRP A 159 -13.28 -5.83 -7.95
N GLU A 160 -12.14 -6.37 -8.41
CA GLU A 160 -11.12 -5.65 -9.17
C GLU A 160 -11.67 -5.07 -10.47
N ASN A 161 -12.45 -5.87 -11.23
CA ASN A 161 -13.08 -5.43 -12.47
C ASN A 161 -14.06 -4.27 -12.23
N SER A 162 -14.92 -4.40 -11.22
CA SER A 162 -15.90 -3.36 -10.88
C SER A 162 -15.22 -2.08 -10.36
N ALA A 163 -14.17 -2.23 -9.56
CA ALA A 163 -13.38 -1.12 -9.06
C ALA A 163 -12.67 -0.37 -10.20
N GLY A 164 -12.06 -1.10 -11.14
CA GLY A 164 -11.38 -0.53 -12.30
C GLY A 164 -12.35 0.16 -13.27
N GLN A 165 -13.53 -0.41 -13.49
CA GLN A 165 -14.59 0.22 -14.29
C GLN A 165 -15.09 1.51 -13.64
N LEU A 166 -15.37 1.50 -12.32
CA LEU A 166 -15.78 2.68 -11.57
C LEU A 166 -14.69 3.77 -11.62
N ALA A 167 -13.42 3.38 -11.48
CA ALA A 167 -12.31 4.31 -11.53
C ALA A 167 -12.13 4.94 -12.92
N ALA A 168 -12.36 4.16 -13.98
CA ALA A 168 -12.31 4.62 -15.36
C ALA A 168 -13.47 5.56 -15.69
N SER A 169 -14.71 5.18 -15.35
CA SER A 169 -15.91 5.95 -15.69
C SER A 169 -15.95 7.32 -15.00
N MET A 170 -15.39 7.40 -13.79
CA MET A 170 -15.36 8.64 -13.00
C MET A 170 -14.05 9.42 -13.14
N GLY A 171 -13.08 8.92 -13.91
CA GLY A 171 -11.77 9.59 -14.07
C GLY A 171 -10.96 9.67 -12.77
N ILE A 172 -11.12 8.70 -11.86
CA ILE A 172 -10.51 8.69 -10.51
C ILE A 172 -9.34 7.70 -10.36
N LYS A 173 -8.82 7.15 -11.46
CA LYS A 173 -7.74 6.15 -11.44
C LYS A 173 -6.50 6.59 -10.67
N GLU A 174 -6.10 7.85 -10.79
CA GLU A 174 -4.89 8.37 -10.14
C GLU A 174 -5.09 8.69 -8.65
N GLN A 175 -6.34 8.84 -8.23
CA GLN A 175 -6.74 9.10 -6.84
C GLN A 175 -6.82 7.81 -6.02
N VAL A 176 -7.11 6.68 -6.66
CA VAL A 176 -7.23 5.36 -6.04
C VAL A 176 -5.85 4.71 -5.87
N CYS A 177 -5.67 3.92 -4.82
CA CYS A 177 -4.40 3.23 -4.53
C CYS A 177 -4.34 1.85 -5.21
N GLU A 178 -4.69 1.79 -6.50
CA GLU A 178 -4.91 0.55 -7.25
C GLU A 178 -3.71 -0.41 -7.17
N SER A 179 -2.52 0.06 -7.51
CA SER A 179 -1.31 -0.78 -7.53
C SER A 179 -1.02 -1.45 -6.18
N GLN A 180 -1.15 -0.71 -5.07
CA GLN A 180 -0.85 -1.22 -3.73
C GLN A 180 -1.95 -2.18 -3.24
N LEU A 181 -3.21 -1.89 -3.57
CA LEU A 181 -4.33 -2.75 -3.17
C LEU A 181 -4.34 -4.07 -3.97
N LEU A 182 -3.99 -4.04 -5.25
CA LEU A 182 -3.84 -5.24 -6.08
C LEU A 182 -2.65 -6.09 -5.63
N GLU A 183 -1.48 -5.47 -5.33
CA GLU A 183 -0.32 -6.20 -4.81
C GLU A 183 -0.64 -6.89 -3.47
N ALA A 184 -1.25 -6.16 -2.53
CA ALA A 184 -1.68 -6.71 -1.25
C ALA A 184 -2.59 -7.92 -1.42
N ARG A 185 -3.55 -7.83 -2.36
CA ARG A 185 -4.50 -8.91 -2.59
C ARG A 185 -3.87 -10.11 -3.25
N ALA A 186 -3.01 -9.91 -4.25
CA ALA A 186 -2.29 -10.99 -4.91
C ALA A 186 -1.44 -11.77 -3.90
N LEU A 187 -0.68 -11.08 -3.06
CA LEU A 187 0.17 -11.71 -2.04
C LEU A 187 -0.65 -12.37 -0.92
N SER A 188 -1.79 -11.78 -0.54
CA SER A 188 -2.71 -12.39 0.43
C SER A 188 -3.34 -13.69 -0.13
N ARG A 189 -3.58 -13.77 -1.45
CA ARG A 189 -3.99 -15.03 -2.10
C ARG A 189 -2.88 -16.07 -2.13
N THR A 190 -1.63 -15.68 -2.40
CA THR A 190 -0.52 -16.64 -2.43
C THR A 190 -0.25 -17.24 -1.05
N LEU A 191 -0.40 -16.46 0.02
CA LEU A 191 -0.35 -16.98 1.39
C LEU A 191 -1.45 -18.00 1.68
N ARG A 192 -2.70 -17.71 1.27
CA ARG A 192 -3.80 -18.68 1.41
C ARG A 192 -3.59 -19.94 0.56
N ALA A 193 -2.90 -19.81 -0.57
CA ALA A 193 -2.47 -20.92 -1.41
C ALA A 193 -1.20 -21.66 -0.89
N ARG A 194 -0.74 -21.34 0.33
CA ARG A 194 0.43 -21.96 0.99
C ARG A 194 1.77 -21.69 0.27
N SER A 195 1.87 -20.56 -0.42
CA SER A 195 3.10 -20.12 -1.09
C SER A 195 3.71 -18.91 -0.39
N THR A 196 4.91 -19.08 0.17
CA THR A 196 5.65 -18.06 0.94
C THR A 196 6.66 -17.28 0.11
N SER A 197 7.13 -17.83 -1.01
CA SER A 197 8.24 -17.30 -1.81
C SER A 197 8.01 -15.85 -2.26
N THR A 198 6.85 -15.57 -2.85
CA THR A 198 6.48 -14.24 -3.35
C THR A 198 6.37 -13.22 -2.22
N VAL A 199 5.90 -13.64 -1.04
CA VAL A 199 5.72 -12.75 0.11
C VAL A 199 7.06 -12.45 0.78
N LEU A 200 7.96 -13.43 0.86
CA LEU A 200 9.31 -13.21 1.37
C LEU A 200 10.14 -12.29 0.47
N GLU A 201 9.96 -12.40 -0.85
CA GLU A 201 10.54 -11.45 -1.81
C GLU A 201 10.02 -10.03 -1.54
N TRP A 202 8.70 -9.88 -1.33
CA TRP A 202 8.10 -8.60 -0.94
C TRP A 202 8.64 -8.09 0.41
N CYS A 203 8.84 -8.96 1.40
CA CYS A 203 9.45 -8.60 2.68
C CYS A 203 10.89 -8.09 2.48
N GLY A 204 11.67 -8.72 1.61
CA GLY A 204 13.01 -8.26 1.23
C GLY A 204 12.98 -6.86 0.61
N ARG A 205 12.07 -6.62 -0.34
CA ARG A 205 11.89 -5.32 -1.01
C ARG A 205 11.45 -4.21 -0.03
N ASN A 206 10.64 -4.54 0.98
CA ASN A 206 10.04 -3.58 1.90
C ASN A 206 10.63 -3.61 3.33
N ARG A 207 11.81 -4.21 3.53
CA ARG A 207 12.44 -4.43 4.86
C ARG A 207 12.50 -3.16 5.73
N SER A 208 12.85 -2.01 5.14
CA SER A 208 12.93 -0.73 5.87
C SER A 208 11.57 -0.23 6.36
N LYS A 209 10.47 -0.52 5.65
CA LYS A 209 9.11 -0.17 6.07
C LYS A 209 8.63 -1.13 7.16
N LEU A 210 8.86 -2.44 6.97
CA LEU A 210 8.51 -3.46 7.95
C LEU A 210 9.21 -3.26 9.30
N LYS A 211 10.47 -2.81 9.29
CA LYS A 211 11.19 -2.43 10.52
C LYS A 211 10.51 -1.28 11.29
N LYS A 212 9.95 -0.29 10.59
CA LYS A 212 9.21 0.82 11.23
C LYS A 212 7.89 0.34 11.84
N VAL A 213 7.24 -0.61 11.18
CA VAL A 213 6.00 -1.25 11.67
C VAL A 213 6.28 -2.31 12.75
N GLN A 214 7.55 -2.67 12.97
CA GLN A 214 7.99 -3.74 13.87
C GLN A 214 7.32 -5.09 13.56
N SER A 215 7.10 -5.37 12.26
CA SER A 215 6.47 -6.63 11.84
C SER A 215 7.38 -7.83 12.10
N THR A 216 6.81 -8.89 12.67
CA THR A 216 7.44 -10.21 12.85
C THR A 216 7.11 -11.18 11.71
N LEU A 217 6.43 -10.73 10.66
CA LEU A 217 5.91 -11.58 9.59
C LEU A 217 7.02 -12.31 8.83
N GLU A 218 8.11 -11.62 8.45
CA GLU A 218 9.22 -12.23 7.70
C GLU A 218 9.77 -13.44 8.46
N VAL A 219 10.03 -13.28 9.76
CA VAL A 219 10.55 -14.35 10.63
C VAL A 219 9.56 -15.51 10.74
N ARG A 220 8.27 -15.22 10.95
CA ARG A 220 7.24 -16.25 11.04
C ARG A 220 7.06 -17.03 9.74
N LEU A 221 7.20 -16.38 8.58
CA LEU A 221 7.16 -17.05 7.27
C LEU A 221 8.38 -17.95 7.05
N ARG A 222 9.59 -17.53 7.47
CA ARG A 222 10.79 -18.38 7.43
C ARG A 222 10.63 -19.63 8.28
N VAL A 223 10.01 -19.50 9.46
CA VAL A 223 9.62 -20.63 10.30
C VAL A 223 8.62 -21.54 9.58
N GLN A 224 7.62 -20.96 8.92
CA GLN A 224 6.63 -21.74 8.16
C GLN A 224 7.25 -22.51 6.99
N GLU A 225 8.29 -21.98 6.33
CA GLU A 225 9.02 -22.70 5.29
C GLU A 225 9.75 -23.93 5.84
N VAL A 226 10.37 -23.84 7.02
CA VAL A 226 10.94 -25.01 7.70
C VAL A 226 9.86 -26.06 7.94
N ILE A 227 8.70 -25.66 8.46
CA ILE A 227 7.58 -26.55 8.75
C ILE A 227 7.06 -27.21 7.46
N THR A 228 7.00 -26.46 6.37
CA THR A 228 6.55 -26.96 5.05
C THR A 228 7.53 -28.01 4.50
N LEU A 229 8.85 -27.79 4.64
CA LEU A 229 9.86 -28.79 4.27
C LEU A 229 9.76 -30.05 5.14
N LEU A 230 9.46 -29.91 6.43
CA LEU A 230 9.22 -31.05 7.32
C LEU A 230 7.96 -31.85 6.92
N GLN A 231 6.90 -31.18 6.48
CA GLN A 231 5.69 -31.84 5.96
C GLN A 231 5.97 -32.62 4.67
N GLN A 232 6.92 -32.16 3.84
CA GLN A 232 7.37 -32.85 2.62
C GLN A 232 8.30 -34.04 2.90
N GLY A 233 8.72 -34.24 4.16
CA GLY A 233 9.66 -35.30 4.54
C GLY A 233 11.13 -34.95 4.31
N GLU A 234 11.44 -33.72 3.92
CA GLU A 234 12.81 -33.26 3.64
C GLU A 234 13.50 -32.70 4.91
N SER A 235 13.69 -33.54 5.93
CA SER A 235 14.25 -33.10 7.22
C SER A 235 15.66 -32.49 7.11
N ASN A 236 16.50 -33.00 6.21
CA ASN A 236 17.85 -32.46 5.99
C ASN A 236 17.82 -31.07 5.34
N ALA A 237 16.92 -30.85 4.38
CA ALA A 237 16.74 -29.54 3.74
C ALA A 237 16.18 -28.53 4.75
N ALA A 238 15.21 -28.95 5.57
CA ALA A 238 14.66 -28.14 6.65
C ALA A 238 15.74 -27.69 7.66
N LEU A 239 16.65 -28.60 8.04
CA LEU A 239 17.76 -28.29 8.95
C LEU A 239 18.78 -27.34 8.33
N ALA A 240 19.15 -27.56 7.06
CA ALA A 240 20.06 -26.67 6.34
C ALA A 240 19.46 -25.26 6.20
N TYR A 241 18.16 -25.18 5.88
CA TYR A 241 17.43 -23.93 5.78
C TYR A 241 17.38 -23.19 7.12
N ALA A 242 16.99 -23.87 8.20
CA ALA A 242 16.96 -23.32 9.55
C ALA A 242 18.33 -22.76 9.97
N ARG A 243 19.42 -23.47 9.68
CA ARG A 243 20.78 -23.00 9.96
C ARG A 243 21.16 -21.73 9.19
N SER A 244 20.68 -21.56 7.95
CA SER A 244 21.02 -20.39 7.14
C SER A 244 20.16 -19.16 7.43
N GLN A 245 18.88 -19.34 7.78
CA GLN A 245 17.91 -18.25 7.91
C GLN A 245 17.54 -17.91 9.36
N LEU A 246 17.67 -18.87 10.29
CA LEU A 246 17.29 -18.68 11.69
C LEU A 246 18.51 -18.57 12.62
N ILE A 247 19.73 -18.83 12.13
CA ILE A 247 20.99 -18.73 12.89
C ILE A 247 21.96 -17.84 12.11
N PRO A 248 22.35 -16.65 12.62
CA PRO A 248 21.97 -16.05 13.90
C PRO A 248 20.47 -15.66 13.95
N PRO A 249 19.85 -15.63 15.15
CA PRO A 249 18.42 -15.37 15.29
C PRO A 249 18.09 -13.98 14.73
N PRO A 250 17.15 -13.88 13.77
CA PRO A 250 16.74 -12.60 13.23
C PRO A 250 16.03 -11.76 14.33
N PRO A 251 16.12 -10.43 14.25
CA PRO A 251 15.47 -9.54 15.21
C PRO A 251 13.96 -9.77 15.22
N GLY A 252 13.37 -9.94 16.41
CA GLY A 252 11.95 -10.23 16.58
C GLY A 252 11.58 -11.71 16.59
N LEU A 253 12.55 -12.62 16.46
CA LEU A 253 12.31 -14.05 16.71
C LEU A 253 12.23 -14.32 18.21
N ASP A 254 11.10 -14.85 18.65
CA ASP A 254 10.93 -15.34 20.00
C ASP A 254 11.81 -16.59 20.23
N PRO A 255 12.67 -16.63 21.26
CA PRO A 255 13.44 -17.82 21.63
C PRO A 255 12.58 -19.07 21.83
N ALA A 256 11.34 -18.92 22.30
CA ALA A 256 10.42 -20.04 22.46
C ALA A 256 9.99 -20.62 21.10
N LEU A 257 9.72 -19.76 20.12
CA LEU A 257 9.39 -20.17 18.76
C LEU A 257 10.59 -20.89 18.11
N LEU A 258 11.81 -20.35 18.26
CA LEU A 258 13.03 -21.01 17.77
C LEU A 258 13.19 -22.41 18.39
N ARG A 259 13.07 -22.53 19.72
CA ARG A 259 13.16 -23.84 20.40
C ARG A 259 12.11 -24.81 19.86
N ASN A 260 10.87 -24.37 19.71
CA ASN A 260 9.79 -25.23 19.20
C ASN A 260 10.04 -25.64 17.74
N THR A 261 10.61 -24.77 16.90
CA THR A 261 10.99 -25.13 15.52
C THR A 261 12.11 -26.15 15.47
N MET A 262 13.14 -26.01 16.32
CA MET A 262 14.21 -27.00 16.41
C MET A 262 13.69 -28.34 16.95
N ALA A 263 12.77 -28.31 17.92
CA ALA A 263 12.07 -29.51 18.38
C ALA A 263 11.21 -30.14 17.27
N ALA A 264 10.56 -29.34 16.42
CA ALA A 264 9.81 -29.83 15.27
C ALA A 264 10.68 -30.56 14.25
N ILE A 265 11.92 -30.10 14.02
CA ILE A 265 12.88 -30.78 13.13
C ILE A 265 13.27 -32.15 13.70
N ALA A 266 13.46 -32.26 15.02
CA ALA A 266 13.85 -33.51 15.67
C ALA A 266 12.70 -34.52 15.81
N LEU A 267 11.50 -34.05 16.14
CA LEU A 267 10.33 -34.89 16.45
C LEU A 267 9.45 -35.18 15.23
N GLY A 268 9.52 -34.33 14.19
CA GLY A 268 8.77 -34.47 12.95
C GLY A 268 7.29 -34.08 13.05
N PRO A 269 6.49 -34.32 11.99
CA PRO A 269 5.09 -33.90 11.92
C PRO A 269 4.12 -34.75 12.78
N LYS A 270 4.54 -35.95 13.23
CA LYS A 270 3.69 -36.88 14.01
C LYS A 270 3.81 -36.71 15.53
N THR A 271 4.23 -35.53 15.98
CA THR A 271 4.57 -35.28 17.38
C THR A 271 3.31 -35.08 18.24
N GLN A 272 3.27 -35.67 19.45
CA GLN A 272 2.17 -35.49 20.42
C GLN A 272 2.35 -34.27 21.34
N VAL A 273 3.50 -33.60 21.26
CA VAL A 273 3.81 -32.40 22.04
C VAL A 273 3.00 -31.21 21.49
N PRO A 274 2.08 -30.63 22.28
CA PRO A 274 1.11 -29.65 21.77
C PRO A 274 1.75 -28.38 21.23
N CYS A 275 2.83 -27.88 21.84
CA CYS A 275 3.51 -26.66 21.38
C CYS A 275 4.24 -26.83 20.04
N VAL A 276 4.55 -28.07 19.64
CA VAL A 276 5.13 -28.41 18.34
C VAL A 276 4.04 -28.78 17.34
N ALA A 277 3.01 -29.51 17.78
CA ALA A 277 1.87 -29.88 16.95
C ALA A 277 1.13 -28.64 16.40
N GLN A 278 0.94 -27.61 17.24
CA GLN A 278 0.34 -26.35 16.84
C GLN A 278 1.03 -25.76 15.60
N LEU A 279 2.36 -25.81 15.50
CA LEU A 279 3.10 -25.25 14.35
C LEU A 279 2.65 -25.82 12.99
N PHE A 280 2.08 -27.02 12.96
CA PHE A 280 1.59 -27.66 11.74
C PHE A 280 0.12 -27.31 11.41
N ASP A 281 -0.57 -26.55 12.25
CA ASP A 281 -1.98 -26.19 12.04
C ASP A 281 -2.16 -25.33 10.79
N GLU A 282 -3.17 -25.68 10.00
CA GLU A 282 -3.49 -24.97 8.75
C GLU A 282 -4.10 -23.58 8.99
N ALA A 283 -4.69 -23.35 10.17
CA ALA A 283 -5.28 -22.07 10.56
C ALA A 283 -4.26 -20.91 10.53
N HIS A 284 -2.97 -21.22 10.61
CA HIS A 284 -1.90 -20.24 10.55
C HIS A 284 -1.83 -19.49 9.22
N TRP A 285 -2.22 -20.11 8.10
CA TRP A 285 -2.18 -19.46 6.79
C TRP A 285 -3.15 -18.27 6.69
N GLU A 286 -4.34 -18.39 7.26
CA GLU A 286 -5.28 -17.26 7.34
C GLU A 286 -4.74 -16.18 8.29
N ALA A 287 -4.16 -16.58 9.42
CA ALA A 287 -3.53 -15.64 10.34
C ALA A 287 -2.35 -14.88 9.69
N PHE A 288 -1.55 -15.54 8.84
CA PHE A 288 -0.49 -14.91 8.06
C PHE A 288 -1.04 -13.94 7.02
N ALA A 289 -2.10 -14.32 6.30
CA ALA A 289 -2.75 -13.43 5.34
C ALA A 289 -3.29 -12.17 6.02
N LEU A 290 -3.97 -12.31 7.16
CA LEU A 290 -4.48 -11.18 7.94
C LEU A 290 -3.37 -10.32 8.55
N GLN A 291 -2.26 -10.92 9.01
CA GLN A 291 -1.11 -10.18 9.50
C GLN A 291 -0.44 -9.41 8.36
N PHE A 292 -0.26 -10.04 7.20
CA PHE A 292 0.28 -9.41 6.00
C PHE A 292 -0.56 -8.23 5.55
N GLU A 293 -1.89 -8.37 5.47
CA GLU A 293 -2.78 -7.25 5.10
C GLU A 293 -2.64 -6.07 6.08
N ARG A 294 -2.50 -6.35 7.38
CA ARG A 294 -2.27 -5.32 8.41
C ARG A 294 -0.91 -4.63 8.25
N ASP A 295 0.14 -5.41 8.05
CA ASP A 295 1.52 -4.92 7.89
C ASP A 295 1.71 -4.15 6.59
N HIS A 296 1.09 -4.61 5.51
CA HIS A 296 1.04 -3.93 4.22
C HIS A 296 0.32 -2.59 4.37
N ALA A 297 -0.88 -2.59 4.97
CA ALA A 297 -1.64 -1.36 5.19
C ALA A 297 -0.83 -0.35 6.01
N ALA A 298 -0.21 -0.78 7.11
CA ALA A 298 0.65 0.07 7.94
C ALA A 298 1.90 0.57 7.19
N SER A 299 2.53 -0.26 6.37
CA SER A 299 3.76 0.09 5.62
C SER A 299 3.54 1.17 4.57
N PHE A 300 2.30 1.29 4.06
CA PHE A 300 1.92 2.21 3.00
C PHE A 300 0.97 3.31 3.49
N SER A 301 0.80 3.46 4.81
CA SER A 301 -0.13 4.42 5.41
C SER A 301 -1.57 4.27 4.87
N ILE A 302 -1.95 3.06 4.45
CA ILE A 302 -3.30 2.73 3.99
C ILE A 302 -4.13 2.41 5.23
N SER A 303 -5.35 2.94 5.30
CA SER A 303 -6.23 2.63 6.43
C SER A 303 -6.64 1.16 6.42
N GLN A 304 -6.59 0.50 7.59
CA GLN A 304 -7.14 -0.85 7.75
C GLN A 304 -8.68 -0.83 7.73
N ALA A 305 -9.28 0.22 8.30
CA ALA A 305 -10.72 0.43 8.20
C ALA A 305 -11.10 0.78 6.76
N ALA A 306 -12.34 0.47 6.38
CA ALA A 306 -12.91 0.89 5.11
C ALA A 306 -13.55 2.28 5.31
N PRO A 307 -12.92 3.39 4.85
CA PRO A 307 -13.46 4.72 5.12
C PRO A 307 -14.83 4.92 4.47
N PHE A 308 -15.10 4.20 3.38
CA PHE A 308 -16.42 4.11 2.74
C PHE A 308 -17.52 3.66 3.70
N VAL A 309 -17.27 2.60 4.48
CA VAL A 309 -18.25 2.05 5.44
C VAL A 309 -18.48 3.04 6.58
N CYS A 310 -17.41 3.70 7.06
CA CYS A 310 -17.51 4.75 8.07
C CYS A 310 -18.35 5.94 7.54
N ALA A 311 -18.11 6.37 6.30
CA ALA A 311 -18.84 7.47 5.67
C ALA A 311 -20.33 7.14 5.48
N ILE A 312 -20.66 5.91 5.06
CA ILE A 312 -22.05 5.45 4.96
C ILE A 312 -22.70 5.41 6.33
N GLY A 313 -22.03 4.83 7.34
CA GLY A 313 -22.54 4.75 8.70
C GLY A 313 -22.85 6.14 9.26
N ALA A 314 -21.91 7.08 9.12
CA ALA A 314 -22.13 8.47 9.52
C ALA A 314 -23.31 9.12 8.77
N GLY A 315 -23.42 8.89 7.45
CA GLY A 315 -24.53 9.40 6.64
C GLY A 315 -25.89 8.84 7.07
N LEU A 316 -25.97 7.52 7.32
CA LEU A 316 -27.20 6.85 7.76
C LEU A 316 -27.68 7.38 9.12
N CYS A 317 -26.77 7.70 10.04
CA CYS A 317 -27.14 8.25 11.34
C CYS A 317 -27.74 9.66 11.28
N VAL A 318 -27.49 10.43 10.22
CA VAL A 318 -28.03 11.78 10.02
C VAL A 318 -29.40 11.74 9.34
N LEU A 319 -29.75 10.65 8.66
CA LEU A 319 -31.06 10.49 8.04
C LEU A 319 -32.12 10.32 9.13
N ARG A 320 -33.10 11.23 9.15
CA ARG A 320 -34.31 11.03 9.95
C ARG A 320 -35.01 9.76 9.47
N THR A 321 -35.03 8.75 10.32
CA THR A 321 -35.84 7.55 10.10
C THR A 321 -37.24 7.80 10.65
N SER A 322 -38.23 7.03 10.19
CA SER A 322 -39.62 7.10 10.71
C SER A 322 -39.70 6.81 12.22
N ALA A 323 -38.69 6.15 12.81
CA ALA A 323 -38.57 5.93 14.24
C ALA A 323 -38.18 7.20 15.03
N CYS A 324 -37.63 8.23 14.37
CA CYS A 324 -37.25 9.50 15.01
C CYS A 324 -38.45 10.44 15.20
N SER A 325 -39.64 10.11 14.68
CA SER A 325 -40.85 10.95 14.74
C SER A 325 -41.83 10.56 15.86
N SER A 326 -41.53 9.53 16.67
CA SER A 326 -42.40 9.19 17.81
C SER A 326 -42.26 10.28 18.88
N PRO A 327 -43.32 11.04 19.20
CA PRO A 327 -43.30 11.91 20.36
C PRO A 327 -43.15 11.05 21.63
N LYS A 328 -42.30 11.48 22.56
CA LYS A 328 -42.26 10.95 23.92
C LYS A 328 -43.48 11.43 24.70
#